data_AF-A0A822J3J6-F1
#
_entry.id   AF-A0A822J3J6-F1
#
_cell.length_a   1.000
_cell.length_b   1.000
_cell.length_c   1.000
_cell.angle_alpha   90.00
_cell.angle_beta   90.00
_cell.angle_gamma   90.00
#
_symmetry.space_group_name_H-M   'P 1'
#
loop_
_entity.id
_entity.type
_entity.pdbx_description
1 polymer ?
#
loop_
_entity_poly.entity_id
_entity_poly.type
_entity_poly.pdbx_seq_one_letter_code
_entity_poly.pdbx_strand_id
1 'polypeptide(L)'
;MTRDEILKTLEEKGEDWIVAAMIEGSIGYHSVKGARILIEDIKNGRTTDACEQCIACFKGDLLAMVKYDIDGFKRMSPAKVERLVRTVQQLEKFSTVQQMTFGLMYPTAGV
;
A
#
# COMPACT_ATOMS: atom_id res chain seq x y z
N MET A 1 4.16 -14.00 -4.69
CA MET A 1 3.18 -14.08 -3.62
C MET A 1 1.87 -14.41 -4.28
N THR A 2 1.29 -15.53 -3.91
CA THR A 2 -0.10 -15.85 -4.22
C THR A 2 -1.02 -14.98 -3.37
N ARG A 3 -2.31 -14.98 -3.70
CA ARG A 3 -3.34 -14.34 -2.86
C ARG A 3 -3.25 -14.84 -1.41
N ASP A 4 -3.07 -16.14 -1.21
CA ASP A 4 -3.00 -16.73 0.13
C ASP A 4 -1.79 -16.25 0.92
N GLU A 5 -0.65 -16.01 0.27
CA GLU A 5 0.53 -15.44 0.94
C GLU A 5 0.29 -13.98 1.37
N ILE A 6 -0.48 -13.21 0.59
CA ILE A 6 -0.88 -11.84 0.94
C ILE A 6 -1.86 -11.87 2.12
N LEU A 7 -2.87 -12.73 2.08
CA LEU A 7 -3.85 -12.90 3.16
C LEU A 7 -3.19 -13.36 4.46
N LYS A 8 -2.25 -14.30 4.39
CA LYS A 8 -1.44 -14.69 5.55
C LYS A 8 -0.64 -13.50 6.13
N THR A 9 -0.02 -12.70 5.26
CA THR A 9 0.71 -11.50 5.71
C THR A 9 -0.24 -10.50 6.38
N LEU A 10 -1.47 -10.38 5.87
CA LEU A 10 -2.50 -9.51 6.43
C LEU A 10 -2.90 -9.96 7.84
N GLU A 11 -3.10 -11.25 8.05
CA GLU A 11 -3.40 -11.83 9.36
C GLU A 11 -2.24 -11.62 10.36
N GLU A 12 -0.99 -11.80 9.91
CA GLU A 12 0.19 -11.72 10.78
C GLU A 12 0.60 -10.28 11.14
N LYS A 13 0.45 -9.33 10.21
CA LYS A 13 0.97 -7.95 10.35
C LYS A 13 -0.11 -6.90 10.54
N GLY A 14 -1.35 -7.21 10.20
CA GLY A 14 -2.45 -6.28 10.20
C GLY A 14 -2.55 -5.44 8.93
N GLU A 15 -3.73 -4.87 8.70
CA GLU A 15 -4.07 -4.13 7.48
C GLU A 15 -3.25 -2.85 7.32
N ASP A 16 -3.05 -2.08 8.39
CA ASP A 16 -2.27 -0.83 8.36
C ASP A 16 -0.84 -1.06 7.87
N TRP A 17 -0.27 -2.22 8.18
CA TRP A 17 1.09 -2.57 7.75
C TRP A 17 1.15 -2.79 6.23
N ILE A 18 0.17 -3.48 5.65
CA ILE A 18 0.10 -3.69 4.19
C ILE A 18 -0.23 -2.37 3.48
N VAL A 19 -1.14 -1.57 4.03
CA VAL A 19 -1.44 -0.23 3.50
C VAL A 19 -0.17 0.64 3.47
N ALA A 20 0.60 0.64 4.55
CA ALA A 20 1.88 1.36 4.61
C ALA A 20 2.87 0.84 3.55
N ALA A 21 2.96 -0.47 3.34
CA ALA A 21 3.79 -1.05 2.29
C ALA A 21 3.37 -0.57 0.90
N MET A 22 2.07 -0.55 0.59
CA MET A 22 1.56 -0.11 -0.70
C MET A 22 1.76 1.39 -0.95
N ILE A 23 1.63 2.22 0.09
CA ILE A 23 1.89 3.66 -0.01
C ILE A 23 3.37 3.91 -0.29
N GLU A 24 4.25 3.25 0.45
CA GLU A 24 5.71 3.39 0.27
C GLU A 24 6.18 2.84 -1.09
N GLY A 25 5.73 1.64 -1.48
CA GLY A 25 6.10 1.02 -2.74
C GLY A 25 5.57 1.77 -3.97
N SER A 26 4.47 2.52 -3.81
CA SER A 26 3.92 3.42 -4.81
C SER A 26 4.40 4.86 -4.71
N ILE A 27 5.30 5.17 -3.77
CA ILE A 27 5.85 6.52 -3.54
C ILE A 27 4.72 7.54 -3.31
N GLY A 28 3.69 7.13 -2.56
CA GLY A 28 2.54 7.97 -2.23
C GLY A 28 1.45 8.07 -3.30
N TYR A 29 1.55 7.33 -4.42
CA TYR A 29 0.50 7.32 -5.44
C TYR A 29 -0.83 6.76 -4.90
N HIS A 30 -0.78 5.68 -4.12
CA HIS A 30 -1.97 5.18 -3.45
C HIS A 30 -2.32 6.05 -2.22
N SER A 31 -3.58 6.44 -2.10
CA SER A 31 -4.12 6.96 -0.85
C SER A 31 -4.41 5.81 0.12
N VAL A 32 -4.52 6.11 1.43
CA VAL A 32 -4.92 5.13 2.46
C VAL A 32 -6.22 4.45 2.07
N LYS A 33 -7.23 5.23 1.65
CA LYS A 33 -8.53 4.69 1.22
C LYS A 33 -8.40 3.81 -0.02
N GLY A 34 -7.62 4.23 -1.01
CA GLY A 34 -7.40 3.45 -2.22
C GLY A 34 -6.71 2.11 -1.93
N ALA A 35 -5.67 2.12 -1.11
CA ALA A 35 -4.96 0.90 -0.71
C ALA A 35 -5.87 -0.08 0.05
N ARG A 36 -6.73 0.41 0.96
CA ARG A 36 -7.72 -0.45 1.65
C ARG A 36 -8.72 -1.09 0.69
N ILE A 37 -9.20 -0.33 -0.31
CA ILE A 37 -10.10 -0.88 -1.35
C ILE A 37 -9.40 -2.00 -2.11
N LEU A 38 -8.14 -1.82 -2.51
CA LEU A 38 -7.37 -2.86 -3.20
C LEU A 38 -7.15 -4.11 -2.33
N ILE A 39 -6.90 -3.94 -1.04
CA ILE A 39 -6.82 -5.06 -0.10
C ILE A 39 -8.16 -5.80 0.00
N GLU A 40 -9.27 -5.07 0.09
CA GLU A 40 -10.61 -5.65 0.13
C GLU A 40 -10.95 -6.39 -1.17
N ASP A 41 -10.59 -5.83 -2.32
CA ASP A 41 -10.70 -6.47 -3.62
C ASP A 41 -9.90 -7.79 -3.67
N ILE A 42 -8.68 -7.82 -3.15
CA ILE A 42 -7.87 -9.04 -3.04
C ILE A 42 -8.56 -10.06 -2.13
N LYS A 43 -9.10 -9.65 -0.98
CA LYS A 43 -9.90 -10.52 -0.10
C LYS A 43 -11.12 -11.09 -0.84
N ASN A 44 -11.73 -10.32 -1.74
CA ASN A 44 -12.86 -10.77 -2.56
C ASN A 44 -12.45 -11.56 -3.83
N GLY A 45 -11.16 -11.83 -4.02
CA GLY A 45 -10.65 -12.68 -5.09
C GLY A 45 -10.29 -11.94 -6.38
N ARG A 46 -10.32 -10.60 -6.38
CA ARG A 46 -9.79 -9.81 -7.50
C ARG A 46 -8.27 -9.95 -7.56
N THR A 47 -7.76 -10.22 -8.75
CA THR A 47 -6.31 -10.40 -9.01
C THR A 47 -5.75 -9.39 -10.01
N THR A 48 -6.60 -8.52 -10.56
CA THR A 48 -6.21 -7.50 -11.53
C THR A 48 -6.71 -6.13 -11.11
N ASP A 49 -5.95 -5.09 -11.43
CA ASP A 49 -6.36 -3.70 -11.21
C ASP A 49 -6.03 -2.83 -12.43
N ALA A 50 -6.80 -1.77 -12.62
CA ALA A 50 -6.69 -0.86 -13.75
C ALA A 50 -6.08 0.50 -13.39
N CYS A 51 -5.49 0.67 -12.20
CA CYS A 51 -4.75 1.89 -11.89
C CYS A 51 -3.51 2.01 -12.80
N GLU A 52 -3.08 3.24 -13.03
CA GLU A 52 -2.01 3.55 -13.99
C GLU A 52 -0.71 2.83 -13.61
N GLN A 53 -0.39 2.79 -12.31
CA GLN A 53 0.79 2.10 -11.79
C GLN A 53 0.70 0.58 -12.02
N CYS A 54 -0.45 -0.05 -11.72
CA CYS A 54 -0.63 -1.48 -11.89
C CYS A 54 -0.51 -1.88 -13.37
N ILE A 55 -1.13 -1.13 -14.27
CA ILE A 55 -1.03 -1.37 -15.71
C ILE A 55 0.41 -1.16 -16.20
N ALA A 56 1.01 -0.01 -15.90
CA ALA A 56 2.30 0.37 -16.47
C ALA A 56 3.47 -0.46 -15.93
N CYS A 57 3.49 -0.75 -14.62
CA CYS A 57 4.61 -1.41 -13.97
C CYS A 57 4.41 -2.92 -13.78
N PHE A 58 3.15 -3.37 -13.72
CA PHE A 58 2.79 -4.75 -13.37
C PHE A 58 1.86 -5.43 -14.38
N LYS A 59 1.62 -4.81 -15.55
CA LYS A 59 0.74 -5.34 -16.61
C LYS A 59 -0.68 -5.65 -16.13
N GLY A 60 -1.15 -4.91 -15.13
CA GLY A 60 -2.47 -5.09 -14.51
C GLY A 60 -2.53 -6.21 -13.48
N ASP A 61 -1.41 -6.84 -13.11
CA ASP A 61 -1.35 -7.87 -12.06
C ASP A 61 -1.29 -7.22 -10.66
N LEU A 62 -2.44 -7.21 -9.98
CA LEU A 62 -2.60 -6.62 -8.65
C LEU A 62 -1.78 -7.39 -7.59
N LEU A 63 -1.72 -8.72 -7.70
CA LEU A 63 -0.98 -9.53 -6.73
C LEU A 63 0.52 -9.32 -6.87
N ALA A 64 1.02 -9.17 -8.10
CA ALA A 64 2.42 -8.85 -8.36
C ALA A 64 2.81 -7.46 -7.83
N MET A 65 1.92 -6.47 -7.97
CA MET A 65 2.13 -5.13 -7.40
C MET A 65 2.22 -5.19 -5.87
N VAL A 66 1.21 -5.74 -5.20
CA VAL A 66 1.19 -5.82 -3.73
C VAL A 66 2.35 -6.67 -3.20
N LYS A 67 2.72 -7.74 -3.90
CA LYS A 67 3.93 -8.52 -3.59
C LYS A 67 5.18 -7.63 -3.60
N TYR A 68 5.38 -6.85 -4.67
CA TYR A 68 6.55 -6.00 -4.82
C TYR A 68 6.64 -5.01 -3.66
N ASP A 69 5.52 -4.38 -3.31
CA ASP A 69 5.41 -3.43 -2.21
C ASP A 69 5.74 -4.09 -0.86
N ILE A 70 5.13 -5.24 -0.56
CA ILE A 70 5.39 -6.01 0.67
C ILE A 70 6.85 -6.43 0.76
N ASP A 71 7.44 -6.94 -0.32
CA ASP A 71 8.83 -7.41 -0.33
C ASP A 71 9.81 -6.25 -0.14
N GLY A 72 9.53 -5.09 -0.72
CA GLY A 72 10.29 -3.86 -0.49
C GLY A 72 10.21 -3.43 0.98
N PHE A 73 8.99 -3.42 1.53
CA PHE A 73 8.73 -3.00 2.91
C PHE A 73 9.39 -3.93 3.95
N LYS A 74 9.43 -5.24 3.71
CA LYS A 74 10.14 -6.23 4.56
C LYS A 74 11.64 -5.97 4.69
N ARG A 75 12.26 -5.33 3.69
CA ARG A 75 13.71 -5.04 3.66
C ARG A 75 14.06 -3.74 4.37
N MET A 76 13.07 -2.95 4.76
CA MET A 76 13.29 -1.67 5.43
C MET A 76 13.66 -1.84 6.89
N SER A 77 14.28 -0.80 7.47
CA SER A 77 14.56 -0.79 8.89
C SER A 77 13.24 -0.78 9.69
N PRO A 78 13.17 -1.49 10.83
CA PRO A 78 11.96 -1.51 11.67
C PRO A 78 11.49 -0.11 12.08
N ALA A 79 12.43 0.81 12.32
CA ALA A 79 12.12 2.20 12.67
C ALA A 79 11.42 2.97 11.53
N LYS A 80 11.79 2.71 10.26
CA LYS A 80 11.10 3.32 9.11
C LYS A 80 9.70 2.74 8.96
N VAL A 81 9.57 1.42 9.05
CA VAL A 81 8.28 0.72 9.00
C VAL A 81 7.32 1.25 10.06
N GLU A 82 7.77 1.39 11.31
CA GLU A 82 6.94 1.91 12.40
C GLU A 82 6.47 3.35 12.14
N ARG A 83 7.35 4.21 11.62
CA ARG A 83 6.99 5.59 11.24
C ARG A 83 5.94 5.62 10.12
N LEU A 84 6.10 4.77 9.11
CA LEU A 84 5.16 4.68 7.99
C LEU A 84 3.79 4.20 8.45
N VAL A 85 3.72 3.15 9.28
CA VAL A 85 2.46 2.67 9.86
C VAL A 85 1.78 3.75 10.71
N ARG A 86 2.54 4.46 11.56
CA ARG A 86 1.99 5.59 12.34
C ARG A 86 1.47 6.72 11.44
N THR A 87 2.15 6.98 10.32
CA THR A 87 1.73 8.00 9.35
C THR A 87 0.41 7.61 8.69
N VAL A 88 0.26 6.35 8.28
CA VAL A 88 -1.01 5.82 7.73
C VAL A 88 -2.18 6.02 8.70
N GLN A 89 -1.98 5.69 9.98
CA GLN A 89 -3.01 5.87 11.02
C GLN A 89 -3.41 7.34 11.23
N GLN A 90 -2.49 8.28 11.00
CA GLN A 90 -2.80 9.71 11.06
C GLN A 90 -3.57 10.17 9.80
N LEU A 91 -3.15 9.70 8.63
CA LEU A 91 -3.78 10.03 7.34
C LEU A 91 -5.21 9.47 7.21
N GLU A 92 -5.57 8.46 7.98
CA GLU A 92 -6.95 7.95 8.05
C GLU A 92 -7.97 9.04 8.43
N LYS A 93 -7.52 10.01 9.25
CA LYS A 93 -8.35 11.13 9.72
C LYS A 93 -8.48 12.24 8.67
N PHE A 94 -7.71 12.16 7.58
CA PHE A 94 -7.67 13.20 6.56
C PHE A 94 -8.81 13.03 5.57
N SER A 95 -9.32 14.16 5.08
CA SER A 95 -10.21 14.17 3.91
C SER A 95 -9.50 13.60 2.68
N THR A 96 -10.27 13.19 1.68
CA THR A 96 -9.72 12.66 0.41
C THR A 96 -8.75 13.66 -0.24
N VAL A 97 -9.08 14.96 -0.23
CA VAL A 97 -8.22 16.01 -0.77
C VAL A 97 -6.89 16.07 -0.02
N GLN A 98 -6.92 16.02 1.31
CA GLN A 98 -5.70 16.03 2.13
C GLN A 98 -4.83 14.78 1.93
N GLN A 99 -5.43 13.60 1.71
CA GLN A 99 -4.69 12.39 1.39
C GLN A 99 -4.01 12.50 0.01
N MET A 100 -4.70 13.06 -0.99
CA MET A 100 -4.10 13.31 -2.31
C MET A 100 -2.96 14.33 -2.23
N THR A 101 -3.15 15.42 -1.48
CA THR A 101 -2.08 16.42 -1.25
C THR A 101 -0.86 15.78 -0.60
N PHE A 102 -1.06 14.90 0.39
CA PHE A 102 0.05 14.16 1.00
C PHE A 102 0.77 13.28 -0.03
N GLY A 103 0.04 12.53 -0.84
CA GLY A 103 0.61 11.70 -1.90
C GLY A 103 1.48 12.50 -2.88
N LEU A 104 1.02 13.68 -3.30
CA LEU A 104 1.78 14.58 -4.18
C LEU A 104 3.08 15.11 -3.54
N MET A 105 3.13 15.19 -2.21
CA MET A 105 4.32 15.64 -1.47
C MET A 105 5.21 14.49 -1.00
N TYR A 106 4.77 13.23 -1.14
CA TYR A 106 5.40 12.06 -0.55
C TYR A 106 6.91 11.96 -0.81
N PRO A 107 7.42 12.17 -2.05
CA PRO A 107 8.85 12.08 -2.33
C PRO A 107 9.71 13.06 -1.50
N THR A 108 9.10 14.15 -1.02
CA THR A 108 9.75 15.21 -0.26
C THR A 108 9.33 15.27 1.21
N ALA A 109 8.34 14.48 1.62
CA ALA A 109 7.75 14.55 2.96
C ALA A 109 8.65 13.98 4.07
N GLY A 110 9.70 13.23 3.73
CA GLY A 110 10.68 12.70 4.68
C GLY A 110 10.12 11.64 5.64
N VAL A 111 9.23 10.78 5.12
CA VAL A 111 8.52 9.73 5.87
C VAL A 111 9.38 8.46 6.05
#